data_AF-A0A3N7ZMI2-F1
#
_entry.id   AF-A0A3N7ZMI2-F1
#
_cell.length_a   1.000
_cell.length_b   1.000
_cell.length_c   1.000
_cell.angle_alpha   90.00
_cell.angle_beta   90.00
_cell.angle_gamma   90.00
#
_symmetry.space_group_name_H-M   'P 1'
#
loop_
_entity.id
_entity.type
_entity.pdbx_description
1 polymer ?
#
loop_
_entity_poly.entity_id
_entity_poly.type
_entity_poly.pdbx_seq_one_letter_code
_entity_poly.pdbx_strand_id
1 'polypeptide(L)' 'PDREEALSGIAEHIRRFWEPRMRRALLAALDTANSQALCPIVRLALAGYRAELMPAQT' A
#
# COMPACT_ATOMS: atom_id res chain seq x y z
N PRO A 1 -5.44 2.36 19.66
CA PRO A 1 -5.14 2.79 18.28
C PRO A 1 -6.40 2.79 17.43
N ASP A 2 -6.68 3.93 16.81
CA ASP A 2 -7.82 4.05 15.91
C ASP A 2 -7.54 3.25 14.62
N ARG A 3 -8.57 2.65 14.03
CA ARG A 3 -8.39 1.80 12.84
C ARG A 3 -7.87 2.63 11.67
N GLU A 4 -8.33 3.86 11.53
CA GLU A 4 -7.88 4.78 10.48
C GLU A 4 -6.42 5.20 10.68
N GLU A 5 -6.01 5.45 11.93
CA GLU A 5 -4.62 5.78 12.29
C GLU A 5 -3.66 4.62 11.94
N ALA A 6 -4.07 3.38 12.17
CA ALA A 6 -3.28 2.21 11.79
C ALA A 6 -3.13 2.09 10.26
N LEU A 7 -4.21 2.34 9.51
CA LEU A 7 -4.18 2.26 8.04
C LEU A 7 -3.32 3.37 7.43
N SER A 8 -3.46 4.61 7.91
CA SER A 8 -2.67 5.74 7.45
C SER A 8 -1.19 5.56 7.77
N GLY A 9 -0.85 5.08 8.98
CA GLY A 9 0.52 4.79 9.38
C GLY A 9 1.21 3.74 8.49
N ILE A 10 0.49 2.68 8.10
CA ILE A 10 1.01 1.68 7.15
C ILE A 10 1.29 2.31 5.78
N ALA A 11 0.33 3.06 5.24
CA ALA A 11 0.48 3.71 3.95
C ALA A 11 1.64 4.71 3.96
N GLU A 12 1.77 5.51 5.02
CA GLU A 12 2.85 6.46 5.18
C GLU A 12 4.23 5.78 5.24
N HIS A 13 4.35 4.70 6.01
CA HIS A 13 5.58 3.94 6.09
C HIS A 13 6.01 3.42 4.71
N ILE A 14 5.09 2.81 3.95
CA ILE A 14 5.38 2.33 2.60
C ILE A 14 5.79 3.50 1.69
N ARG A 15 5.08 4.63 1.73
CA ARG A 15 5.39 5.81 0.90
C ARG A 15 6.77 6.39 1.19
N ARG A 16 7.17 6.48 2.47
CA ARG A 16 8.42 7.10 2.91
C ARG A 16 9.64 6.22 2.67
N PHE A 17 9.51 4.90 2.90
CA PHE A 17 10.67 4.01 2.94
C PHE A 17 10.84 3.14 1.70
N TRP A 18 9.81 2.99 0.85
CA TRP A 18 9.89 2.14 -0.33
C TRP A 18 10.15 2.94 -1.60
N GLU A 19 11.07 2.43 -2.42
CA GLU A 19 11.37 2.98 -3.72
C GLU A 19 10.13 2.96 -4.64
N PRO A 20 10.01 3.91 -5.59
CA PRO A 20 8.90 3.96 -6.55
C PRO A 20 8.60 2.61 -7.23
N ARG A 21 9.64 1.87 -7.63
CA ARG A 21 9.47 0.55 -8.27
C ARG A 21 8.83 -0.49 -7.34
N MET A 22 9.18 -0.49 -6.05
CA MET A 22 8.64 -1.42 -5.07
C MET A 22 7.15 -1.14 -4.82
N ARG A 23 6.79 0.15 -4.72
CA ARG A 23 5.38 0.57 -4.57
C ARG A 23 4.53 0.16 -5.76
N ARG A 24 5.04 0.33 -6.98
CA ARG A 24 4.36 -0.15 -8.21
C ARG A 24 4.17 -1.67 -8.18
N ALA A 25 5.21 -2.43 -7.84
CA ALA A 25 5.12 -3.89 -7.76
C ALA A 25 4.11 -4.36 -6.70
N LEU A 26 4.09 -3.71 -5.53
CA LEU A 26 3.15 -4.03 -4.46
C LEU A 26 1.70 -3.76 -4.87
N LEU A 27 1.45 -2.62 -5.53
CA LEU A 27 0.11 -2.26 -5.99
C LEU A 27 -0.34 -3.13 -7.17
N ALA A 28 0.57 -3.54 -8.04
CA ALA A 28 0.27 -4.54 -9.07
C ALA A 28 -0.09 -5.90 -8.46
N ALA A 29 0.64 -6.34 -7.42
CA ALA A 29 0.33 -7.58 -6.70
C ALA A 29 -1.05 -7.53 -6.02
N LEU A 30 -1.49 -6.36 -5.54
CA LEU A 30 -2.82 -6.15 -4.97
C LEU A 30 -3.94 -6.46 -5.97
N ASP A 31 -3.71 -6.24 -7.26
CA ASP A 31 -4.70 -6.46 -8.33
C ASP A 31 -4.74 -7.94 -8.80
N THR A 32 -3.93 -8.80 -8.20
CA THR A 32 -3.88 -10.24 -8.51
C THR A 32 -4.50 -11.08 -7.39
N ALA A 33 -4.74 -12.37 -7.68
CA ALA A 33 -5.16 -13.34 -6.67
C ALA A 33 -4.14 -13.48 -5.51
N ASN A 34 -2.87 -13.12 -5.74
CA ASN A 34 -1.81 -13.16 -4.74
C ASN A 34 -2.01 -12.13 -3.61
N SER A 35 -2.91 -11.15 -3.79
CA SER A 35 -3.27 -10.20 -2.74
C SER A 35 -3.75 -10.90 -1.46
N GLN A 36 -4.32 -12.11 -1.53
CA GLN A 36 -4.76 -12.87 -0.37
C GLN A 36 -3.61 -13.32 0.56
N ALA A 37 -2.36 -13.37 0.05
CA ALA A 37 -1.19 -13.67 0.85
C ALA A 37 -0.75 -12.48 1.74
N LEU A 38 -1.25 -11.28 1.46
CA LEU A 38 -0.98 -10.10 2.28
C LEU A 38 -1.86 -10.08 3.52
N CYS A 39 -1.31 -9.63 4.65
CA CYS A 39 -2.07 -9.38 5.86
C CYS A 39 -3.31 -8.50 5.56
N PRO A 40 -4.50 -8.83 6.09
CA PRO A 40 -5.74 -8.12 5.77
C PRO A 40 -5.66 -6.60 5.99
N ILE A 41 -5.00 -6.16 7.06
CA ILE A 41 -4.81 -4.73 7.37
C ILE A 41 -3.95 -4.01 6.32
N VAL A 42 -2.95 -4.69 5.76
CA VAL A 42 -2.10 -4.15 4.70
C VAL A 42 -2.90 -4.00 3.43
N ARG A 43 -3.72 -4.99 3.05
CA ARG A 43 -4.60 -4.87 1.86
C ARG A 43 -5.56 -3.69 1.99
N LEU A 44 -6.15 -3.50 3.16
CA LEU A 44 -7.04 -2.37 3.42
C LEU A 44 -6.31 -1.02 3.28
N ALA A 45 -5.10 -0.91 3.84
CA ALA A 45 -4.29 0.30 3.71
C ALA A 45 -3.91 0.56 2.24
N LEU A 46 -3.45 -0.46 1.53
CA LEU A 46 -3.08 -0.32 0.11
C LEU A 46 -4.27 0.06 -0.76
N ALA A 47 -5.46 -0.50 -0.50
CA ALA A 47 -6.67 -0.17 -1.25
C ALA A 47 -7.16 1.26 -0.95
N GLY A 48 -7.16 1.67 0.32
CA GLY A 48 -7.61 3.00 0.74
C GLY A 48 -6.68 4.14 0.30
N TYR A 49 -5.37 3.91 0.31
CA TYR A 49 -4.34 4.92 0.02
C TYR A 49 -3.67 4.73 -1.34
N ARG A 50 -4.31 4.00 -2.27
CA ARG A 50 -3.71 3.64 -3.56
C ARG A 50 -3.18 4.85 -4.35
N ALA A 51 -3.94 5.95 -4.37
CA ALA A 51 -3.56 7.16 -5.10
C ALA A 51 -2.29 7.81 -4.53
N GLU A 52 -2.12 7.81 -3.20
CA GLU A 52 -0.94 8.38 -2.53
C GLU A 52 0.30 7.48 -2.67
N LEU A 53 0.08 6.17 -2.75
CA LEU A 53 1.13 5.18 -2.89
C LEU A 53 1.63 5.07 -4.33
N MET A 54 0.81 5.40 -5.33
CA MET A 54 1.19 5.48 -6.74
C MET A 54 2.26 6.56 -6.95
N PRO A 55 3.50 6.19 -7.30
CA PRO A 55 4.53 7.19 -7.57
C PRO A 55 4.26 7.90 -8.90
N ALA A 56 4.60 9.20 -8.96
CA ALA A 56 4.54 9.99 -10.18
C ALA A 56 5.29 9.31 -11.34
N GLN A 57 4.75 9.43 -12.55
CA GLN A 57 5.44 9.02 -13.77
C GLN A 57 6.53 10.07 -14.03
N THR A 58 7.80 9.66 -13.86
CA THR A 58 8.96 10.46 -14.24
C THR A 58 9.28 10.21 -15.70
#